data_AF-A0A8J6WBY6-F1
#
_entry.id   AF-A0A8J6WBY6-F1
#
_cell.length_a   1.000
_cell.length_b   1.000
_cell.length_c   1.000
_cell.angle_alpha   90.00
_cell.angle_beta   90.00
_cell.angle_gamma   90.00
#
_symmetry.space_group_name_H-M   'P 1'
#
loop_
_entity.id
_entity.type
_entity.pdbx_description
1 polymer ?
#
loop_
_entity_poly.entity_id
_entity_poly.type
_entity_poly.pdbx_seq_one_letter_code
_entity_poly.pdbx_strand_id
1 'polypeptide(L)'
;MTALTFPLEWGTAWRVGLLQQMGDRSIVLLIGVALLIYSAWENQSLRKMLGFLAMGLGTLFLLICMFVVRESFLLHSQAIDNIGNQVSQLQTQVEAGRSNPEVMANATEDDFANALRAIDTQAETLRQNAKTTITRSAIASTSNFAVVGIGLLSLGRLGSTGKYRGRSAKKTRK
;
A
#
# COMPACT_ATOMS: atom_id res chain seq x y z
N MET A 1 -14.12 4.51 -33.72
CA MET A 1 -12.75 4.94 -33.37
C MET A 1 -12.76 5.27 -31.89
N THR A 2 -12.29 4.33 -31.07
CA THR A 2 -12.16 4.45 -29.61
C THR A 2 -11.07 5.46 -29.30
N ALA A 3 -11.46 6.65 -28.86
CA ALA A 3 -10.54 7.65 -28.35
C ALA A 3 -9.90 7.10 -27.08
N LEU A 4 -8.59 6.87 -27.17
CA LEU A 4 -7.72 6.48 -26.07
C LEU A 4 -7.69 7.61 -25.06
N THR A 5 -8.44 7.45 -23.98
CA THR A 5 -8.31 8.25 -22.76
C THR A 5 -6.96 7.93 -22.13
N PHE A 6 -5.94 8.76 -22.38
CA PHE A 6 -4.65 8.57 -21.72
C PHE A 6 -4.69 9.17 -20.31
N PRO A 7 -4.31 8.41 -19.27
CA PRO A 7 -4.83 8.58 -17.92
C PRO A 7 -3.82 9.30 -17.03
N LEU A 8 -4.30 10.23 -16.20
CA LEU A 8 -3.53 10.80 -15.08
C LEU A 8 -3.16 9.74 -14.00
N GLU A 9 -3.58 8.49 -14.16
CA GLU A 9 -3.39 7.39 -13.19
C GLU A 9 -2.12 6.53 -13.37
N TRP A 10 -1.30 6.79 -14.40
CA TRP A 10 -0.12 5.95 -14.60
C TRP A 10 0.82 5.97 -13.39
N GLY A 11 0.97 7.08 -12.67
CA GLY A 11 1.88 7.17 -11.52
C GLY A 11 1.48 6.37 -10.28
N THR A 12 0.19 6.16 -10.04
CA THR A 12 -0.35 5.59 -8.79
C THR A 12 -0.67 4.10 -8.92
N ALA A 13 -1.19 3.67 -10.07
CA ALA A 13 -1.53 2.28 -10.31
C ALA A 13 -0.30 1.36 -10.28
N TRP A 14 0.82 1.77 -10.90
CA TRP A 14 2.06 0.97 -10.84
C TRP A 14 2.66 0.95 -9.43
N ARG A 15 2.53 2.04 -8.65
CA ARG A 15 3.02 2.09 -7.26
C ARG A 15 2.25 1.14 -6.37
N VAL A 16 0.92 1.15 -6.47
CA VAL A 16 0.05 0.22 -5.71
C VAL A 16 0.32 -1.22 -6.13
N GLY A 17 0.45 -1.50 -7.44
CA GLY A 17 0.80 -2.82 -7.95
C GLY A 17 2.17 -3.31 -7.45
N LEU A 18 3.17 -2.44 -7.46
CA LEU A 18 4.51 -2.76 -6.96
C LEU A 18 4.51 -3.00 -5.44
N LEU A 19 3.75 -2.21 -4.68
CA LEU A 19 3.60 -2.39 -3.23
C LEU A 19 2.89 -3.69 -2.89
N GLN A 20 1.84 -4.03 -3.63
CA GLN A 20 1.10 -5.26 -3.44
C GLN A 20 1.98 -6.47 -3.80
N GLN A 21 2.74 -6.40 -4.89
CA GLN A 21 3.66 -7.46 -5.29
C GLN A 21 4.86 -7.61 -4.34
N MET A 22 5.40 -6.50 -3.83
CA MET A 22 6.44 -6.48 -2.80
C MET A 22 5.92 -7.07 -1.49
N GLY A 23 4.72 -6.68 -1.06
CA GLY A 23 4.06 -7.25 0.11
C GLY A 23 3.89 -8.76 -0.03
N ASP A 24 3.20 -9.21 -1.07
CA ASP A 24 2.89 -10.62 -1.28
C ASP A 24 4.16 -11.51 -1.38
N ARG A 25 5.23 -11.00 -2.01
CA ARG A 25 6.50 -11.73 -2.12
C ARG A 25 7.44 -11.55 -0.92
N SER A 26 7.19 -10.59 -0.03
CA SER A 26 8.07 -10.33 1.13
C SER A 26 8.06 -11.46 2.17
N ILE A 27 6.98 -12.26 2.23
CA ILE A 27 6.91 -13.46 3.08
C ILE A 27 7.97 -14.49 2.68
N VAL A 28 8.22 -14.64 1.38
CA VAL A 28 9.23 -15.57 0.83
C VAL A 28 10.62 -15.11 1.24
N LEU A 29 10.86 -13.80 1.25
CA LEU A 29 12.13 -13.23 1.71
C LEU A 29 12.35 -13.51 3.20
N LEU A 30 11.32 -13.35 4.04
CA LEU A 30 11.41 -13.66 5.46
C LEU A 30 11.75 -15.13 5.71
N ILE A 31 11.06 -16.05 5.03
CA ILE A 31 11.32 -17.49 5.13
C ILE A 31 12.73 -17.82 4.62
N GLY A 32 13.15 -17.23 3.51
CA GLY A 32 14.49 -17.41 2.94
C GLY A 32 15.60 -16.96 3.89
N VAL A 33 15.44 -15.79 4.52
CA VAL A 33 16.39 -15.30 5.54
C VAL A 33 16.42 -16.20 6.77
N ALA A 34 15.27 -16.68 7.23
CA ALA A 34 15.19 -17.62 8.34
C ALA A 34 15.95 -18.93 8.04
N LEU A 35 15.78 -19.48 6.84
CA LEU A 35 16.50 -20.68 6.38
C LEU A 35 17.99 -20.43 6.21
N LEU A 36 18.41 -19.26 5.73
CA LEU A 36 19.82 -18.89 5.64
C LEU A 36 20.48 -18.80 7.02
N ILE A 37 19.79 -18.21 8.01
CA ILE A 37 20.27 -18.16 9.40
C ILE A 37 20.36 -19.57 9.99
N TYR A 38 19.41 -20.44 9.68
CA TYR A 38 19.42 -21.83 10.11
C TYR A 38 20.54 -22.65 9.45
N SER A 39 20.80 -22.46 8.16
CA SER A 39 21.91 -23.12 7.46
C SER A 39 23.27 -22.65 7.96
N ALA A 40 23.41 -21.35 8.24
CA ALA A 40 24.64 -20.76 8.79
C ALA A 40 24.79 -20.94 10.31
N TRP A 41 24.01 -21.83 10.94
CA TRP A 41 23.95 -21.95 12.39
C TRP A 41 25.29 -22.34 13.03
N GLU A 42 26.06 -23.17 12.34
CA GLU A 42 27.37 -23.69 12.77
C GLU A 42 28.47 -22.61 12.68
N ASN A 43 28.36 -21.68 11.72
CA ASN A 43 29.38 -20.67 11.46
C ASN A 43 29.01 -19.33 12.11
N GLN A 44 29.56 -19.08 13.29
CA GLN A 44 29.23 -17.91 14.12
C GLN A 44 29.48 -16.56 13.43
N SER A 45 30.46 -16.48 12.51
CA SER A 45 30.75 -15.26 11.75
C SER A 45 29.65 -14.96 10.73
N LEU A 46 29.27 -15.95 9.92
CA LEU A 46 28.19 -15.82 8.93
C LEU A 46 26.84 -15.54 9.60
N ARG A 47 26.55 -16.20 10.74
CA ARG A 47 25.32 -15.94 11.50
C ARG A 47 25.22 -14.49 11.99
N LYS A 48 26.32 -13.90 12.46
CA LYS A 48 26.35 -12.48 12.87
C LYS A 48 26.13 -11.55 11.68
N MET A 49 26.80 -11.80 10.56
CA MET A 49 26.64 -11.00 9.34
C MET A 49 25.19 -11.05 8.82
N LEU A 50 24.61 -12.26 8.73
CA LEU A 50 23.21 -12.47 8.35
C LEU A 50 22.24 -11.81 9.35
N GLY A 51 22.56 -11.86 10.65
CA GLY A 51 21.75 -11.20 11.68
C GLY A 51 21.71 -9.67 11.54
N PHE A 52 22.84 -9.04 11.24
CA PHE A 52 22.88 -7.60 10.95
C PHE A 52 22.16 -7.25 9.64
N LEU A 53 22.31 -8.07 8.61
CA LEU A 53 21.56 -7.94 7.35
C LEU A 53 20.05 -8.02 7.59
N ALA A 54 19.59 -9.01 8.37
CA ALA A 54 18.19 -9.16 8.72
C ALA A 54 17.66 -7.96 9.54
N MET A 55 18.44 -7.44 10.50
CA MET A 55 18.07 -6.22 11.22
C MET A 55 17.97 -4.99 10.31
N GLY A 56 18.94 -4.81 9.40
CA GLY A 56 18.94 -3.72 8.43
C GLY A 56 17.72 -3.79 7.50
N LEU A 57 17.47 -4.96 6.91
CA LEU A 57 16.30 -5.21 6.07
C LEU A 57 14.99 -5.01 6.83
N GLY A 58 14.86 -5.54 8.05
CA GLY A 58 13.66 -5.37 8.87
C GLY A 58 13.37 -3.90 9.19
N THR A 59 14.41 -3.12 9.51
CA THR A 59 14.29 -1.68 9.74
C THR A 59 13.87 -0.93 8.48
N LEU A 60 14.48 -1.26 7.33
CA LEU A 60 14.14 -0.68 6.04
C LEU A 60 12.67 -0.94 5.69
N PHE A 61 12.17 -2.17 5.91
CA PHE A 61 10.78 -2.53 5.69
C PHE A 61 9.81 -1.69 6.54
N LEU A 62 10.13 -1.43 7.81
CA LEU A 62 9.31 -0.57 8.67
C LEU A 62 9.31 0.89 8.20
N LEU A 63 10.44 1.41 7.73
CA LEU A 63 10.52 2.76 7.16
C LEU A 63 9.69 2.89 5.88
N ILE A 64 9.78 1.90 4.99
CA ILE A 64 8.95 1.82 3.78
C ILE A 64 7.48 1.76 4.16
N CYS A 65 7.11 0.97 5.17
CA CYS A 65 5.75 0.88 5.66
C CYS A 65 5.20 2.26 6.08
N MET A 66 5.97 3.05 6.84
CA MET A 66 5.57 4.40 7.23
C MET A 66 5.40 5.34 6.02
N PHE A 67 6.30 5.23 5.04
CA PHE A 67 6.24 6.03 3.82
C PHE A 67 4.98 5.71 3.00
N VAL A 68 4.65 4.43 2.86
CA VAL A 68 3.47 3.95 2.12
C VAL A 68 2.17 4.43 2.77
N VAL A 69 2.07 4.38 4.09
CA VAL A 69 0.89 4.88 4.81
C VAL A 69 0.72 6.37 4.55
N ARG A 70 1.79 7.15 4.68
CA ARG A 70 1.76 8.60 4.42
C ARG A 70 1.32 8.90 2.99
N GLU A 71 1.87 8.19 2.02
CA GLU A 71 1.54 8.42 0.62
C GLU A 71 0.10 8.01 0.29
N SER A 72 -0.40 6.93 0.91
CA SER A 72 -1.80 6.51 0.79
C SER A 72 -2.77 7.58 1.30
N PHE A 73 -2.43 8.27 2.40
CA PHE A 73 -3.24 9.39 2.90
C PHE A 73 -3.22 10.61 1.96
N LEU A 74 -2.08 10.93 1.36
CA LEU A 74 -2.00 12.03 0.39
C LEU A 74 -2.82 11.74 -0.86
N LEU A 75 -2.73 10.51 -1.37
CA LEU A 75 -3.53 10.05 -2.50
C LEU A 75 -5.01 10.05 -2.21
N HIS A 76 -5.39 9.68 -0.99
CA HIS A 76 -6.77 9.75 -0.52
C HIS A 76 -7.32 11.18 -0.56
N SER A 77 -6.56 12.16 -0.08
CA SER A 77 -6.96 13.57 -0.15
C SER A 77 -7.12 14.03 -1.61
N GLN A 78 -6.12 13.76 -2.44
CA GLN A 78 -6.13 14.16 -3.86
C GLN A 78 -7.29 13.53 -4.64
N ALA A 79 -7.61 12.26 -4.38
CA ALA A 79 -8.74 11.59 -5.03
C ALA A 79 -10.08 12.22 -4.63
N ILE A 80 -10.26 12.53 -3.33
CA ILE A 80 -11.48 13.19 -2.85
C ILE A 80 -11.63 14.59 -3.45
N ASP A 81 -10.54 15.36 -3.49
CA ASP A 81 -10.52 16.72 -4.03
C ASP A 81 -10.82 16.71 -5.53
N ASN A 82 -10.22 15.79 -6.29
CA ASN A 82 -10.48 15.63 -7.72
C ASN A 82 -11.93 15.23 -8.01
N ILE A 83 -12.51 14.29 -7.23
CA ILE A 83 -13.93 13.95 -7.35
C ILE A 83 -14.79 15.17 -7.07
N GLY A 84 -14.49 15.94 -6.02
CA GLY A 84 -15.20 17.19 -5.70
C GLY A 84 -15.16 18.21 -6.84
N ASN A 85 -14.00 18.42 -7.44
CA ASN A 85 -13.82 19.33 -8.57
C ASN A 85 -14.58 18.85 -9.82
N GLN A 86 -14.55 17.55 -10.13
CA GLN A 86 -15.30 16.99 -11.26
C GLN A 86 -16.81 17.12 -11.06
N VAL A 87 -17.30 16.89 -9.85
CA VAL A 87 -18.72 17.07 -9.51
C VAL A 87 -19.14 18.51 -9.66
N SER A 88 -18.36 19.46 -9.15
CA SER A 88 -18.65 20.89 -9.29
C SER A 88 -18.65 21.33 -10.77
N GLN A 89 -17.72 20.82 -11.58
CA GLN A 89 -17.70 21.08 -13.02
C GLN A 89 -18.90 20.48 -13.75
N LEU A 90 -19.31 19.26 -13.39
CA LEU A 90 -20.49 18.60 -13.96
C LEU A 90 -21.78 19.33 -13.57
N GLN A 91 -21.93 19.72 -12.30
CA GLN A 91 -23.07 20.52 -11.83
C GLN A 91 -23.16 21.86 -12.57
N THR A 92 -22.02 22.56 -12.71
CA THR A 92 -21.96 23.83 -13.46
C THR A 92 -22.32 23.65 -14.93
N GLN A 93 -21.91 22.55 -15.57
CA GLN A 93 -22.26 22.23 -16.96
C GLN A 93 -23.76 21.93 -17.12
N VAL A 94 -24.36 21.23 -16.14
CA VAL A 94 -25.80 20.94 -16.12
C VAL A 94 -26.63 22.22 -15.92
N GLU A 95 -26.20 23.12 -15.03
CA GLU A 95 -26.85 24.42 -14.84
C GLU A 95 -26.67 25.37 -16.04
N ALA A 96 -25.49 25.37 -16.66
CA ALA A 96 -25.27 26.10 -17.91
C ALA A 96 -26.16 25.55 -19.05
N GLY A 97 -26.37 24.24 -19.11
CA GLY A 97 -27.27 23.58 -20.04
C GLY A 97 -28.75 23.96 -19.86
N ARG A 98 -29.18 24.20 -18.61
CA ARG A 98 -30.53 24.69 -18.30
C ARG A 98 -30.80 26.08 -18.88
N SER A 99 -29.77 26.90 -19.03
CA SER A 99 -29.86 28.24 -19.60
C SER A 99 -29.86 28.24 -21.14
N ASN A 100 -29.66 27.07 -21.76
CA ASN A 100 -29.47 26.93 -23.19
C ASN A 100 -30.81 26.57 -23.90
N PRO A 101 -31.35 27.43 -24.78
CA PRO A 101 -32.70 27.26 -25.34
C PRO A 101 -32.85 26.02 -26.23
N GLU A 102 -31.77 25.50 -26.84
CA GLU A 102 -31.80 24.26 -27.63
C GLU A 102 -31.94 23.00 -26.76
N VAL A 103 -31.50 23.05 -25.50
CA VAL A 103 -31.56 21.92 -24.56
C VAL A 103 -32.91 21.89 -23.84
N MET A 104 -33.45 23.05 -23.46
CA MET A 104 -34.81 23.16 -22.91
C MET A 104 -35.91 22.75 -23.89
N ALA A 105 -35.63 22.74 -25.21
CA ALA A 105 -36.59 22.26 -26.20
C ALA A 105 -36.83 20.74 -26.15
N ASN A 106 -35.91 19.98 -25.56
CA ASN A 106 -35.94 18.50 -25.53
C ASN A 106 -35.87 17.90 -24.10
N ALA A 107 -35.70 18.71 -23.06
CA ALA A 107 -35.51 18.25 -21.68
C ALA A 107 -36.40 19.00 -20.69
N THR A 108 -37.03 18.26 -19.78
CA THR A 108 -37.93 18.80 -18.75
C THR A 108 -37.14 19.19 -17.50
N GLU A 109 -37.65 20.10 -16.66
CA GLU A 109 -36.99 20.44 -15.38
C GLU A 109 -36.74 19.22 -14.48
N ASP A 110 -37.62 18.22 -14.53
CA ASP A 110 -37.45 16.95 -13.81
C ASP A 110 -36.25 16.13 -14.30
N ASP A 111 -35.89 16.21 -15.59
CA ASP A 111 -34.73 15.50 -16.15
C ASP A 111 -33.41 16.09 -15.64
N PHE A 112 -33.35 17.42 -15.49
CA PHE A 112 -32.21 18.11 -14.88
C PHE A 112 -32.08 17.78 -13.39
N ALA A 113 -33.20 17.76 -12.65
CA ALA A 113 -33.20 17.39 -11.23
C ALA A 113 -32.76 15.94 -11.02
N ASN A 114 -33.18 15.03 -11.90
CA ASN A 114 -32.76 13.63 -11.88
C ASN A 114 -31.28 13.45 -12.24
N ALA A 115 -30.78 14.21 -13.22
CA ALA A 115 -29.36 14.20 -13.60
C ALA A 115 -28.46 14.68 -12.45
N LEU A 116 -28.82 15.77 -11.76
CA LEU A 116 -28.10 16.27 -10.59
C LEU A 116 -28.07 15.24 -9.45
N ARG A 117 -29.22 14.62 -9.14
CA ARG A 117 -29.29 13.54 -8.14
C ARG A 117 -28.44 12.33 -8.53
N ALA A 118 -28.41 11.97 -9.82
CA ALA A 118 -27.59 10.87 -10.30
C ALA A 118 -26.09 11.18 -10.20
N ILE A 119 -25.68 12.42 -10.49
CA ILE A 119 -24.30 12.89 -10.33
C ILE A 119 -23.89 12.83 -8.85
N ASP A 120 -24.73 13.33 -7.93
CA ASP A 120 -24.44 13.29 -6.49
C ASP A 120 -24.36 11.84 -5.96
N THR A 121 -25.26 10.97 -6.42
CA THR A 121 -25.27 9.55 -6.03
C THR A 121 -24.02 8.82 -6.53
N GLN A 122 -23.61 9.06 -7.78
CA GLN A 122 -22.38 8.50 -8.33
C GLN A 122 -21.16 9.05 -7.60
N ALA A 123 -21.10 10.35 -7.35
CA ALA A 123 -20.02 10.99 -6.62
C ALA A 123 -19.83 10.40 -5.21
N GLU A 124 -20.92 10.19 -4.49
CA GLU A 124 -20.87 9.59 -3.15
C GLU A 124 -20.43 8.13 -3.21
N THR A 125 -20.91 7.38 -4.21
CA THR A 125 -20.47 6.00 -4.46
C THR A 125 -18.98 5.93 -4.79
N LEU A 126 -18.47 6.83 -5.64
CA LEU A 126 -17.04 6.92 -5.97
C LEU A 126 -16.21 7.31 -4.74
N ARG A 127 -16.67 8.27 -3.93
CA ARG A 127 -15.99 8.65 -2.67
C ARG A 127 -15.93 7.48 -1.69
N GLN A 128 -17.02 6.74 -1.53
CA GLN A 128 -17.07 5.58 -0.63
C GLN A 128 -16.20 4.43 -1.15
N ASN A 129 -16.21 4.15 -2.45
CA ASN A 129 -15.35 3.14 -3.06
C ASN A 129 -13.87 3.51 -2.98
N ALA A 130 -13.51 4.78 -3.20
CA ALA A 130 -12.15 5.28 -3.03
C ALA A 130 -11.69 5.13 -1.57
N LYS A 131 -12.50 5.57 -0.60
CA LYS A 131 -12.26 5.35 0.83
C LYS A 131 -12.00 3.88 1.14
N THR A 132 -12.88 3.00 0.70
CA THR A 132 -12.84 1.57 1.04
C THR A 132 -11.63 0.88 0.39
N THR A 133 -11.39 1.14 -0.88
CA THR A 133 -10.30 0.51 -1.65
C THR A 133 -8.93 0.96 -1.13
N ILE A 134 -8.76 2.27 -0.91
CA ILE A 134 -7.50 2.82 -0.40
C ILE A 134 -7.24 2.32 1.03
N THR A 135 -8.26 2.33 1.89
CA THR A 135 -8.12 1.84 3.27
C THR A 135 -7.78 0.36 3.31
N ARG A 136 -8.47 -0.47 2.51
CA ARG A 136 -8.21 -1.92 2.46
C ARG A 136 -6.81 -2.22 1.92
N SER A 137 -6.38 -1.52 0.87
CA SER A 137 -5.03 -1.68 0.30
C SER A 137 -3.95 -1.22 1.29
N ALA A 138 -4.16 -0.07 1.94
CA ALA A 138 -3.24 0.46 2.95
C ALA A 138 -3.12 -0.51 4.14
N ILE A 139 -4.23 -1.02 4.67
CA ILE A 139 -4.22 -1.97 5.79
C ILE A 139 -3.53 -3.28 5.39
N ALA A 140 -3.88 -3.86 4.24
CA ALA A 140 -3.31 -5.12 3.79
C ALA A 140 -1.79 -5.00 3.60
N SER A 141 -1.33 -3.95 2.93
CA SER A 141 0.09 -3.70 2.68
C SER A 141 0.87 -3.40 3.97
N THR A 142 0.32 -2.53 4.83
CA THR A 142 0.91 -2.17 6.12
C THR A 142 1.07 -3.38 7.04
N SER A 143 0.02 -4.21 7.13
CA SER A 143 0.04 -5.38 8.01
C SER A 143 1.14 -6.37 7.61
N ASN A 144 1.30 -6.62 6.31
CA ASN A 144 2.29 -7.57 5.83
C ASN A 144 3.72 -7.03 6.02
N PHE A 145 3.96 -5.75 5.71
CA PHE A 145 5.26 -5.13 5.95
C PHE A 145 5.62 -5.04 7.43
N ALA A 146 4.64 -4.78 8.30
CA ALA A 146 4.85 -4.79 9.75
C ALA A 146 5.24 -6.18 10.26
N VAL A 147 4.50 -7.23 9.85
CA VAL A 147 4.80 -8.61 10.23
C VAL A 147 6.20 -9.03 9.74
N VAL A 148 6.52 -8.73 8.48
CA VAL A 148 7.83 -9.06 7.91
C VAL A 148 8.97 -8.28 8.59
N GLY A 149 8.79 -6.98 8.81
CA GLY A 149 9.76 -6.13 9.49
C GLY A 149 10.05 -6.61 10.92
N ILE A 150 9.01 -6.91 11.70
CA ILE A 150 9.13 -7.43 13.07
C ILE A 150 9.77 -8.83 13.07
N GLY A 151 9.41 -9.69 12.13
CA GLY A 151 9.98 -11.03 12.01
C GLY A 151 11.48 -10.99 11.69
N LEU A 152 11.89 -10.14 10.75
CA LEU A 152 13.31 -9.96 10.40
C LEU A 152 14.12 -9.34 11.55
N LEU A 153 13.56 -8.38 12.28
CA LEU A 153 14.20 -7.81 13.48
C LEU A 153 14.39 -8.88 14.58
N SER A 154 13.37 -9.71 14.79
CA SER A 154 13.41 -10.81 15.76
C SER A 154 14.49 -11.85 15.39
N LEU A 155 14.54 -12.24 14.11
CA LEU A 155 15.56 -13.15 13.58
C LEU A 155 16.96 -12.54 13.66
N GLY A 156 17.10 -11.27 13.35
CA GLY A 156 18.37 -10.56 13.42
C GLY A 156 18.91 -10.46 14.85
N ARG A 157 18.03 -10.25 15.85
CA ARG A 157 18.40 -10.38 17.27
C ARG A 157 18.86 -11.79 17.61
N LEU A 158 18.13 -12.83 17.20
CA LEU A 158 18.54 -14.22 17.49
C LEU A 158 19.90 -14.58 16.85
N GLY A 159 20.15 -14.13 15.62
CA GLY A 159 21.42 -14.37 14.94
C GLY A 159 22.62 -13.64 15.56
N SER A 160 22.42 -12.41 16.03
CA SER A 160 23.47 -11.56 16.62
C SER A 160 23.76 -11.88 18.09
N THR A 161 22.76 -12.29 18.88
CA THR A 161 22.91 -12.55 20.33
C THR A 161 23.53 -13.91 20.66
N GLY A 162 24.23 -14.53 19.69
CA GLY A 162 24.87 -15.83 19.81
C GLY A 162 26.03 -15.89 20.81
N LYS A 163 25.73 -15.74 22.11
CA LYS A 163 26.47 -16.36 23.21
C LYS A 163 26.11 -17.85 23.19
N TYR A 164 26.73 -18.60 22.29
CA TYR A 164 26.87 -20.03 22.51
C TYR A 164 27.71 -20.18 23.77
N ARG A 165 27.01 -20.36 24.89
CA ARG A 165 27.55 -20.76 26.18
C ARG A 165 28.22 -22.11 25.93
N GLY A 166 29.51 -22.07 25.60
CA GLY A 166 30.31 -23.24 25.38
C GLY A 166 30.07 -24.19 26.54
N ARG A 167 29.47 -25.34 26.24
CA ARG A 167 29.55 -26.51 27.11
C ARG A 167 31.03 -26.82 27.18
N SER A 168 31.69 -26.28 28.20
CA SER A 168 33.03 -26.64 28.60
C SER A 168 33.01 -28.15 28.79
N ALA A 169 33.51 -28.87 27.80
CA ALA A 169 33.83 -30.27 27.92
C ALA A 169 34.88 -30.35 29.02
N LYS A 170 34.42 -30.61 30.25
CA LYS A 170 35.29 -30.93 31.37
C LYS A 170 36.21 -32.06 30.88
N LYS A 171 37.49 -31.73 30.72
CA LYS A 171 38.58 -32.70 30.64
C LYS A 171 38.45 -33.66 31.83
N THR A 172 37.87 -34.83 31.61
CA THR A 172 38.20 -36.01 32.40
C THR A 172 39.55 -36.51 31.91
N ARG A 173 40.63 -35.98 32.51
CA ARG A 173 41.92 -36.67 32.56
C ARG A 173 41.76 -37.79 33.59
N LYS A 174 41.93 -39.04 33.17
CA LYS A 174 42.42 -40.13 34.01
C LYS A 174 43.74 -40.59 33.41
#